data_AF-A0A7S0UDL8-F1
#
_entry.id   AF-A0A7S0UDL8-F1
#
_cell.length_a   1.000
_cell.length_b   1.000
_cell.length_c   1.000
_cell.angle_alpha   90.00
_cell.angle_beta   90.00
_cell.angle_gamma   90.00
#
_symmetry.space_group_name_H-M   'P 1'
#
loop_
_entity.id
_entity.type
_entity.pdbx_description
1 polymer ?
#
loop_
_entity_poly.entity_id
_entity_poly.type
_entity_poly.pdbx_seq_one_letter_code
_entity_poly.pdbx_strand_id
1 'polypeptide(L)'
;GRVTFLTRGGGGGGACVEAVVECSALKGLNVVEAFAIAARAHLYPSTPLWDRKGEGLTRPASQALRRIFSLYDTDDDGVLTDADLQKYQSVAFGTPLSPQEMRGIYDFIARRGVSA
;
A
#
# COMPACT_ATOMS: atom_id res chain seq x y z
N GLY A 1 -7.78 25.72 -12.51
CA GLY A 1 -8.38 25.52 -11.18
C GLY A 1 -7.57 24.51 -10.40
N ARG A 2 -7.54 24.63 -9.07
CA ARG A 2 -6.91 23.62 -8.20
C ARG A 2 -8.00 22.64 -7.75
N VAL A 3 -7.76 21.35 -7.93
CA VAL A 3 -8.62 20.26 -7.46
C VAL A 3 -7.95 19.57 -6.29
N THR A 4 -8.70 19.35 -5.22
CA THR A 4 -8.22 18.69 -4.00
C THR A 4 -9.07 17.45 -3.73
N PHE A 5 -8.41 16.30 -3.62
CA PHE A 5 -9.06 15.03 -3.30
C PHE A 5 -8.96 14.77 -1.80
N LEU A 6 -10.11 14.54 -1.17
CA LEU A 6 -10.22 14.28 0.26
C LEU A 6 -10.67 12.85 0.52
N THR A 7 -9.98 12.12 1.39
CA THR A 7 -10.52 10.88 1.97
C THR A 7 -11.23 11.20 3.27
N ARG A 8 -12.39 10.58 3.45
CA ARG A 8 -13.12 10.61 4.72
C ARG A 8 -12.55 9.47 5.58
N GLY A 9 -11.77 9.82 6.60
CA GLY A 9 -11.25 8.87 7.57
C GLY A 9 -12.40 8.05 8.19
N GLY A 10 -12.30 6.73 8.12
CA GLY A 10 -13.26 5.79 8.70
C GLY A 10 -13.20 5.86 10.23
N GLY A 11 -13.96 6.78 10.82
CA GLY A 11 -14.05 6.96 12.26
C GLY A 11 -14.01 8.43 12.65
N GLY A 12 -15.20 9.06 12.70
CA GLY A 12 -15.45 10.32 13.41
C GLY A 12 -14.50 11.48 13.10
N GLY A 13 -14.88 12.31 12.11
CA GLY A 13 -14.50 13.72 12.03
C GLY A 13 -13.06 14.03 11.62
N GLY A 14 -12.82 14.15 10.32
CA GLY A 14 -11.58 14.73 9.78
C GLY A 14 -11.36 14.27 8.34
N ALA A 15 -11.59 15.16 7.37
CA ALA A 15 -11.21 14.90 5.99
C ALA A 15 -9.69 15.07 5.86
N CYS A 16 -9.04 14.05 5.29
CA CYS A 16 -7.61 14.04 4.99
C CYS A 16 -7.41 14.45 3.53
N VAL A 17 -6.47 15.36 3.25
CA VAL A 17 -6.02 15.60 1.86
C VAL A 17 -5.11 14.45 1.45
N GLU A 18 -5.52 13.70 0.41
CA GLU A 18 -4.67 12.66 -0.20
C GLU A 18 -3.84 13.21 -1.36
N ALA A 19 -4.44 14.06 -2.20
CA ALA A 19 -3.80 14.55 -3.41
C ALA A 19 -4.31 15.93 -3.79
N VAL A 20 -3.41 16.74 -4.35
CA VAL A 20 -3.71 18.05 -4.92
C VAL A 20 -3.21 18.07 -6.35
N VAL A 21 -4.10 18.41 -7.28
CA VAL A 21 -3.78 18.57 -8.70
C VAL A 21 -4.20 19.94 -9.16
N GLU A 22 -3.29 20.64 -9.82
CA GLU A 22 -3.63 21.84 -10.58
C GLU A 22 -4.02 21.44 -12.00
N CYS A 23 -5.26 21.70 -12.39
CA CYS A 23 -5.77 21.38 -13.71
C CYS A 23 -6.41 22.59 -14.38
N SER A 24 -6.49 22.60 -15.71
CA SER A 24 -7.18 23.64 -16.45
C SER A 24 -7.95 23.01 -17.59
N ALA A 25 -9.27 22.90 -17.42
CA ALA A 25 -10.16 22.43 -18.48
C ALA A 25 -10.04 23.30 -19.74
N LEU A 26 -9.89 24.62 -19.56
CA LEU A 26 -9.72 25.56 -20.66
C LEU A 26 -8.39 25.38 -21.42
N LYS A 27 -7.31 24.99 -20.73
CA LYS A 27 -5.98 24.77 -21.34
C LYS A 27 -5.68 23.29 -21.62
N GLY A 28 -6.62 22.37 -21.34
CA GLY A 28 -6.39 20.93 -21.40
C GLY A 28 -5.35 20.39 -20.40
N LEU A 29 -4.97 21.17 -19.38
CA LEU A 29 -3.87 20.83 -18.47
C LEU A 29 -4.34 19.89 -17.36
N ASN A 30 -3.66 18.75 -17.17
CA ASN A 30 -3.86 17.78 -16.08
C ASN A 30 -5.30 17.33 -15.83
N VAL A 31 -6.17 17.45 -16.85
CA VAL A 31 -7.58 17.04 -16.75
C VAL A 31 -7.66 15.52 -16.62
N VAL A 32 -6.91 14.79 -17.45
CA VAL A 32 -6.84 13.32 -17.40
C VAL A 32 -6.29 12.82 -16.07
N GLU A 33 -5.24 13.46 -15.55
CA GLU A 33 -4.63 13.10 -14.27
C GLU A 33 -5.61 13.29 -13.10
N ALA A 34 -6.36 14.40 -13.09
CA ALA A 34 -7.40 14.64 -12.10
C ALA A 34 -8.46 13.52 -12.11
N PHE A 35 -8.90 13.07 -13.29
CA PHE A 35 -9.83 11.94 -13.40
C PHE A 35 -9.20 10.61 -12.99
N ALA A 36 -7.94 10.36 -13.35
CA ALA A 36 -7.24 9.13 -13.00
C ALA A 36 -7.06 9.00 -11.47
N ILE A 37 -6.72 10.10 -10.78
CA ILE A 37 -6.60 10.13 -9.33
C ILE A 37 -7.96 9.92 -8.67
N ALA A 38 -9.02 10.54 -9.20
CA ALA A 38 -10.39 10.33 -8.71
C ALA A 38 -10.80 8.84 -8.81
N ALA A 39 -10.53 8.21 -9.95
CA ALA A 39 -10.83 6.81 -10.17
C ALA A 39 -10.04 5.90 -9.22
N ARG A 40 -8.73 6.15 -9.06
CA ARG A 40 -7.88 5.39 -8.13
C ARG A 40 -8.31 5.54 -6.68
N ALA A 41 -8.69 6.75 -6.25
CA ALA A 41 -9.17 7.00 -4.89
C ALA A 41 -10.49 6.25 -4.60
N HIS A 42 -11.33 6.04 -5.61
CA HIS A 42 -12.54 5.24 -5.48
C HIS A 42 -12.26 3.73 -5.50
N LEU A 43 -11.38 3.27 -6.39
CA LEU A 43 -11.06 1.85 -6.58
C LEU A 43 -10.16 1.27 -5.49
N TYR A 44 -9.23 2.07 -4.98
CA TYR A 44 -8.21 1.65 -4.02
C TYR A 44 -8.18 2.62 -2.83
N PRO A 45 -9.25 2.65 -2.01
CA PRO A 45 -9.27 3.52 -0.85
C PRO A 45 -8.14 3.13 0.11
N SER A 46 -7.30 4.11 0.48
CA SER A 46 -6.21 3.94 1.45
C SER A 46 -6.72 3.77 2.89
N THR A 47 -7.93 4.26 3.16
CA THR A 47 -8.59 4.30 4.46
C THR A 47 -8.80 2.95 5.18
N PRO A 48 -9.23 1.86 4.51
CA PRO A 48 -9.33 0.55 5.15
C PRO A 48 -7.97 -0.06 5.52
N LEU A 49 -6.89 0.35 4.86
CA LEU A 49 -5.55 -0.22 5.07
C LEU A 49 -4.73 0.59 6.08
N TRP A 50 -4.80 1.91 6.01
CA TRP A 50 -3.94 2.82 6.78
C TRP A 50 -4.75 3.71 7.71
N ASP A 51 -4.44 3.63 9.01
CA ASP A 51 -4.89 4.59 10.00
C ASP A 51 -3.93 5.78 10.02
N ARG A 52 -4.40 6.91 9.47
CA ARG A 52 -3.62 8.14 9.44
C ARG A 52 -3.47 8.80 10.82
N LYS A 53 -4.35 8.52 11.79
CA LYS A 53 -4.24 9.04 13.15
C LYS A 53 -3.24 8.23 13.98
N GLY A 54 -3.20 6.92 13.77
CA GLY A 54 -2.26 6.01 14.42
C GLY A 54 -0.91 5.86 13.70
N GLU A 55 -0.71 6.56 12.57
CA GLU A 55 0.47 6.44 11.69
C GLU A 55 0.86 4.99 11.39
N GLY A 56 -0.12 4.13 11.09
CA GLY A 56 0.11 2.70 10.92
C GLY A 56 -1.00 1.98 10.19
N LEU A 57 -0.83 0.67 9.99
CA LEU A 57 -1.87 -0.18 9.40
C LEU A 57 -3.06 -0.28 10.36
N THR A 58 -4.28 -0.30 9.82
CA THR A 58 -5.48 -0.56 10.61
C THR A 58 -5.39 -1.97 11.23
N ARG A 59 -6.06 -2.20 12.38
CA ARG A 59 -6.13 -3.53 13.00
C ARG A 59 -6.62 -4.63 12.03
N PRO A 60 -7.67 -4.41 11.22
CA PRO A 60 -8.10 -5.40 10.23
C PRO A 60 -7.02 -5.69 9.18
N ALA A 61 -6.32 -4.66 8.68
CA ALA A 61 -5.27 -4.82 7.70
C ALA A 61 -4.07 -5.58 8.27
N SER A 62 -3.64 -5.28 9.49
CA SER A 62 -2.55 -6.01 10.13
C SER A 62 -2.90 -7.47 10.44
N GLN A 63 -4.14 -7.77 10.83
CA GLN A 63 -4.61 -9.15 11.00
C GLN A 63 -4.67 -9.92 9.68
N ALA A 64 -5.17 -9.29 8.62
CA ALA A 64 -5.21 -9.90 7.29
C ALA A 64 -3.79 -10.19 6.78
N LEU A 65 -2.86 -9.23 6.91
CA LEU A 65 -1.46 -9.40 6.52
C LEU A 65 -0.76 -10.50 7.33
N ARG A 66 -0.98 -10.56 8.65
CA ARG A 66 -0.46 -11.66 9.49
C ARG A 66 -0.98 -13.03 9.04
N ARG A 67 -2.26 -13.11 8.67
CA ARG A 67 -2.86 -14.35 8.19
C ARG A 67 -2.32 -14.75 6.82
N ILE A 68 -2.06 -13.78 5.93
CA ILE A 68 -1.37 -14.04 4.67
C ILE A 68 0.04 -14.54 4.95
N PHE A 69 0.78 -13.89 5.86
CA PHE A 69 2.14 -14.33 6.23
C PHE A 69 2.15 -15.79 6.70
N SER A 70 1.28 -16.16 7.63
CA SER A 70 1.14 -17.54 8.12
C SER A 70 0.62 -18.54 7.07
N LEU A 71 -0.05 -18.10 6.00
CA LEU A 71 -0.45 -19.02 4.92
C LEU A 71 0.70 -19.42 4.00
N TYR A 72 1.74 -18.59 3.92
CA TYR A 72 2.91 -18.81 3.07
C TYR A 72 4.15 -19.23 3.86
N ASP A 73 4.12 -19.06 5.17
CA ASP A 73 5.05 -19.69 6.11
C ASP A 73 4.84 -21.21 6.08
N THR A 74 5.79 -21.93 5.48
CA THR A 74 5.62 -23.37 5.20
C THR A 74 6.00 -24.21 6.43
N ASP A 75 6.85 -23.69 7.31
CA ASP A 75 7.34 -24.33 8.53
C ASP A 75 6.76 -23.75 9.82
N ASP A 76 5.86 -22.76 9.73
CA ASP A 76 5.19 -22.09 10.84
C ASP A 76 6.20 -21.56 11.89
N ASP A 77 7.42 -21.22 11.44
CA ASP A 77 8.48 -20.71 12.31
C ASP A 77 8.39 -19.19 12.53
N GLY A 78 7.46 -18.54 11.81
CA GLY A 78 7.23 -17.10 11.82
C GLY A 78 8.12 -16.32 10.85
N VAL A 79 8.90 -17.00 10.00
CA VAL A 79 9.89 -16.42 9.10
C VAL A 79 9.59 -16.85 7.65
N LEU A 80 9.29 -15.88 6.79
CA LEU A 80 9.22 -16.16 5.36
C LEU A 80 10.63 -16.26 4.78
N THR A 81 10.99 -17.45 4.30
CA THR A 81 12.24 -17.64 3.57
C THR A 81 12.15 -17.06 2.15
N ASP A 82 13.30 -16.95 1.47
CA ASP A 82 13.37 -16.53 0.06
C ASP A 82 12.44 -17.34 -0.86
N ALA A 83 12.32 -18.64 -0.58
CA ALA A 83 11.49 -19.55 -1.34
C ALA A 83 9.99 -19.26 -1.14
N ASP A 84 9.59 -19.01 0.11
CA ASP A 84 8.21 -18.66 0.45
C ASP A 84 7.81 -17.31 -0.14
N LEU A 85 8.73 -16.33 -0.11
CA LEU A 85 8.53 -15.03 -0.74
C LEU A 85 8.40 -15.12 -2.26
N GLN A 86 9.20 -15.96 -2.93
CA GLN A 86 9.06 -16.20 -4.36
C GLN A 86 7.73 -16.88 -4.70
N LYS A 87 7.30 -17.86 -3.90
CA LYS A 87 6.02 -18.53 -4.06
C LYS A 87 4.85 -17.55 -3.88
N TYR A 88 4.91 -16.73 -2.84
CA TYR A 88 3.94 -15.67 -2.60
C TYR A 88 3.85 -14.72 -3.79
N GLN A 89 4.98 -14.24 -4.32
CA GLN A 89 5.00 -13.31 -5.45
C GLN A 89 4.40 -13.92 -6.73
N SER A 90 4.78 -15.17 -7.03
CA SER A 90 4.23 -15.92 -8.16
C SER A 90 2.70 -16.07 -8.06
N VAL A 91 2.18 -16.40 -6.87
CA VAL A 91 0.74 -16.61 -6.67
C VAL A 91 -0.04 -15.29 -6.61
N ALA A 92 0.49 -14.27 -5.93
CA ALA A 92 -0.23 -13.03 -5.66
C ALA A 92 -0.14 -12.01 -6.81
N PHE A 93 0.97 -11.96 -7.54
CA PHE A 93 1.20 -10.97 -8.60
C PHE A 93 1.60 -11.56 -9.95
N GLY A 94 1.80 -12.89 -10.04
CA GLY A 94 2.12 -13.55 -11.31
C GLY A 94 3.53 -13.28 -11.82
N THR A 95 4.43 -12.72 -10.99
CA THR A 95 5.79 -12.36 -11.37
C THR A 95 6.80 -12.82 -10.33
N PRO A 96 7.92 -13.44 -10.73
CA PRO A 96 8.97 -13.82 -9.79
C PRO A 96 9.74 -12.59 -9.28
N LEU A 97 10.15 -12.65 -8.02
CA LEU A 97 11.01 -11.64 -7.39
C LEU A 97 12.43 -11.75 -7.95
N SER A 98 12.98 -10.67 -8.50
CA SER A 98 14.37 -10.67 -8.91
C SER A 98 15.31 -10.68 -7.69
N PRO A 99 16.53 -11.23 -7.81
CA PRO A 99 17.50 -11.22 -6.71
C PRO A 99 17.89 -9.81 -6.24
N GLN A 100 17.78 -8.80 -7.11
CA GLN A 100 18.03 -7.40 -6.75
C GLN A 100 16.89 -6.80 -5.92
N GLU A 101 15.64 -7.07 -6.29
CA GLU A 101 14.47 -6.62 -5.53
C GLU A 101 14.43 -7.27 -4.15
N MET A 102 14.75 -8.57 -4.07
CA MET A 102 14.82 -9.30 -2.81
C MET A 102 15.88 -8.71 -1.87
N ARG A 103 17.09 -8.43 -2.37
CA ARG A 103 18.12 -7.69 -1.60
C ARG A 103 17.64 -6.31 -1.17
N GLY A 104 16.92 -5.60 -2.04
CA GLY A 104 16.34 -4.29 -1.71
C GLY A 104 15.36 -4.36 -0.54
N ILE A 105 14.55 -5.43 -0.48
CA ILE A 105 13.63 -5.69 0.64
C ILE A 105 14.42 -5.92 1.93
N TYR A 106 15.45 -6.78 1.89
CA TYR A 106 16.30 -7.04 3.06
C TYR A 106 17.03 -5.80 3.56
N ASP A 107 17.63 -5.02 2.66
CA ASP A 107 18.30 -3.76 2.99
C ASP A 107 17.33 -2.76 3.62
N PHE A 108 16.09 -2.71 3.13
CA PHE A 108 15.06 -1.84 3.68
C PHE A 108 14.64 -2.24 5.10
N ILE A 109 14.48 -3.54 5.35
CA ILE A 109 14.14 -4.08 6.67
C ILE A 109 15.30 -3.85 7.65
N ALA A 110 16.53 -4.18 7.23
CA ALA A 110 17.74 -3.99 8.03
C ALA A 110 17.93 -2.51 8.44
N ARG A 111 17.69 -1.58 7.52
CA ARG A 111 17.76 -0.13 7.80
C ARG A 111 16.72 0.34 8.81
N ARG A 112 15.57 -0.34 8.91
CA ARG A 112 14.50 0.02 9.87
C ARG A 112 14.66 -0.61 11.24
N GLY A 113 15.71 -1.42 11.47
CA GLY A 113 16.01 -1.98 12.78
C GLY A 113 14.95 -2.94 13.31
N VAL A 114 14.19 -3.58 12.41
CA VAL A 114 13.38 -4.74 12.77
C VAL A 114 14.32 -5.94 12.66
N SER A 115 15.09 -6.20 13.73
CA SER A 115 15.69 -7.52 13.90
C SER A 115 14.54 -8.52 13.89
N ALA A 116 14.57 -9.43 12.92
CA ALA A 116 13.80 -10.67 12.95
C ALA A 116 14.04 -11.40 14.27
#